data_AF-A0A7C3A8I7-F1
#
_entry.id   AF-A0A7C3A8I7-F1
#
_cell.length_a   1.000
_cell.length_b   1.000
_cell.length_c   1.000
_cell.angle_alpha   90.00
_cell.angle_beta   90.00
_cell.angle_gamma   90.00
#
_symmetry.space_group_name_H-M   'P 1'
#
loop_
_entity.id
_entity.type
_entity.pdbx_description
1 polymer ?
#
loop_
_entity_poly.entity_id
_entity_poly.type
_entity_poly.pdbx_seq_one_letter_code
_entity_poly.pdbx_strand_id
1 'polypeptide(L)'
;MNLNYSLSDFLRSLGVDVGSQVFVETWRRRFIGVLRAVDDLRYVLVIQPLNGDPLTFIPWKRISYLQAWNGKSKQKPEKKPLADWYKKYL
;
A
#
# COMPACT_ATOMS: atom_id res chain seq x y z
N MET A 1 -26.90 0.59 3.10
CA MET A 1 -25.75 0.63 4.03
C MET A 1 -24.53 1.10 3.24
N ASN A 2 -24.10 2.34 3.43
CA ASN A 2 -22.82 2.81 2.88
C ASN A 2 -21.71 2.24 3.78
N LEU A 3 -21.05 1.18 3.32
CA LEU A 3 -19.83 0.69 3.95
C LEU A 3 -18.73 1.71 3.64
N ASN A 4 -18.42 2.57 4.60
CA ASN A 4 -17.18 3.36 4.57
C ASN A 4 -16.02 2.38 4.75
N TYR A 5 -15.44 1.91 3.65
CA TYR A 5 -14.28 1.03 3.70
C TYR A 5 -13.05 1.82 4.13
N SER A 6 -12.44 1.43 5.26
CA SER A 6 -11.18 2.02 5.72
C SER A 6 -10.02 1.60 4.81
N LEU A 7 -8.94 2.38 4.83
CA LEU A 7 -7.72 2.04 4.10
C LEU A 7 -7.12 0.73 4.65
N SER A 8 -7.21 0.50 5.96
CA SER A 8 -6.84 -0.75 6.62
C SER A 8 -7.63 -1.95 6.07
N ASP A 9 -8.94 -1.82 5.88
CA ASP A 9 -9.77 -2.92 5.33
C ASP A 9 -9.41 -3.21 3.87
N PHE A 10 -9.12 -2.18 3.09
CA PHE A 10 -8.60 -2.38 1.74
C PHE A 10 -7.28 -3.15 1.75
N LEU A 11 -6.32 -2.77 2.60
CA LEU A 11 -5.03 -3.44 2.69
C LEU A 11 -5.18 -4.91 3.11
N ARG A 12 -6.06 -5.19 4.08
CA ARG A 12 -6.39 -6.57 4.47
C ARG A 12 -6.98 -7.39 3.32
N SER A 13 -7.81 -6.78 2.47
CA SER A 13 -8.33 -7.46 1.27
C SER A 13 -7.25 -7.84 0.25
N LEU A 14 -6.10 -7.17 0.29
CA LEU A 14 -4.90 -7.50 -0.48
C LEU A 14 -3.95 -8.48 0.25
N GLY A 15 -4.34 -8.97 1.43
CA GLY A 15 -3.47 -9.78 2.28
C GLY A 15 -2.30 -8.99 2.88
N VAL A 16 -2.43 -7.67 3.01
CA VAL A 16 -1.43 -6.78 3.58
C VAL A 16 -1.88 -6.35 4.98
N ASP A 17 -1.12 -6.73 6.00
CA ASP A 17 -1.32 -6.26 7.38
C ASP A 17 -0.07 -5.54 7.90
N VAL A 18 -0.18 -4.84 9.04
CA VAL A 18 0.96 -4.25 9.73
C VAL A 18 1.99 -5.34 10.03
N GLY A 19 3.26 -5.08 9.70
CA GLY A 19 4.36 -6.05 9.76
C GLY A 19 4.62 -6.76 8.43
N SER A 20 3.71 -6.69 7.46
CA SER A 20 3.91 -7.29 6.13
C SER A 20 4.95 -6.52 5.33
N GLN A 21 5.79 -7.24 4.60
CA GLN A 21 6.59 -6.63 3.54
C GLN A 21 5.69 -6.28 2.37
N VAL A 22 5.87 -5.08 1.83
CA VAL A 22 5.07 -4.52 0.75
C VAL A 22 5.97 -3.92 -0.31
N PHE A 23 5.52 -4.05 -1.56
CA PHE A 23 6.04 -3.27 -2.67
C PHE A 23 5.04 -2.15 -2.94
N VAL A 24 5.52 -0.90 -2.90
CA VAL A 24 4.72 0.29 -3.15
C VAL A 24 5.35 1.09 -4.26
N GLU A 25 4.58 1.33 -5.32
CA GLU A 25 4.92 2.25 -6.39
C GLU A 25 4.09 3.52 -6.20
N THR A 26 4.81 4.63 -6.10
CA THR A 26 4.25 5.97 -6.24
C THR A 26 4.59 6.49 -7.64
N TRP A 27 3.95 7.58 -8.05
CA TRP A 27 4.19 8.18 -9.37
C TRP A 27 5.65 8.62 -9.61
N ARG A 28 6.44 8.77 -8.55
CA ARG A 28 7.84 9.23 -8.62
C ARG A 28 8.87 8.15 -8.25
N ARG A 29 8.51 7.21 -7.37
CA ARG A 29 9.45 6.26 -6.78
C ARG A 29 8.78 4.95 -6.41
N ARG A 30 9.60 3.89 -6.39
CA ARG A 30 9.25 2.55 -5.93
C ARG A 30 9.96 2.28 -4.61
N PHE A 31 9.26 1.61 -3.71
CA PHE A 31 9.74 1.26 -2.39
C PHE A 31 9.43 -0.21 -2.12
N ILE A 32 10.38 -0.90 -1.50
CA ILE A 32 10.14 -2.18 -0.83
C ILE A 32 10.41 -1.94 0.64
N GLY A 33 9.44 -2.26 1.47
CA GLY A 33 9.52 -1.97 2.90
C GLY A 33 8.53 -2.78 3.71
N VAL A 34 8.59 -2.62 5.02
CA VAL A 34 7.62 -3.20 5.95
C VAL A 34 6.56 -2.16 6.25
N LEU A 35 5.28 -2.52 6.12
CA LEU A 35 4.18 -1.68 6.57
C LEU A 35 4.22 -1.60 8.10
N ARG A 36 4.40 -0.40 8.66
CA ARG A 36 4.50 -0.20 10.11
C ARG A 36 3.24 0.36 10.73
N ALA A 37 2.50 1.18 10.00
CA ALA A 37 1.22 1.71 10.43
C ALA A 37 0.39 2.17 9.24
N VAL A 38 -0.91 2.30 9.47
CA VAL A 38 -1.89 2.87 8.55
C VAL A 38 -2.66 3.92 9.32
N ASP A 39 -2.69 5.14 8.79
CA ASP A 39 -3.56 6.21 9.29
C ASP A 39 -4.79 6.27 8.39
N ASP A 40 -5.89 5.68 8.87
CA ASP A 40 -7.17 5.64 8.15
C ASP A 40 -7.84 7.01 8.04
N LEU A 41 -7.59 7.92 8.99
CA LEU A 41 -8.18 9.26 8.97
C LEU A 41 -7.54 10.14 7.91
N ARG A 42 -6.21 10.04 7.78
CA ARG A 42 -5.43 10.84 6.81
C ARG A 42 -5.12 10.10 5.52
N TYR A 43 -5.51 8.83 5.42
CA TYR A 43 -5.19 7.93 4.32
C TYR A 43 -3.68 7.89 4.02
N VAL A 44 -2.88 7.60 5.05
CA VAL A 44 -1.40 7.55 4.94
C VAL A 44 -0.88 6.18 5.33
N LEU A 45 0.04 5.64 4.53
CA LEU A 45 0.80 4.45 4.85
C LEU A 45 2.14 4.84 5.45
N VAL A 46 2.54 4.19 6.52
CA VAL A 46 3.85 4.35 7.14
C VAL A 46 4.67 3.10 6.81
N ILE A 47 5.72 3.28 6.02
CA ILE A 47 6.55 2.18 5.52
C ILE A 47 7.97 2.36 6.04
N GLN A 48 8.56 1.29 6.55
CA GLN A 48 10.00 1.22 6.82
C GLN A 48 10.69 0.59 5.61
N PRO A 49 11.41 1.35 4.78
CA PRO A 49 12.13 0.81 3.64
C PRO A 49 13.18 -0.24 4.05
N LEU A 50 13.39 -1.27 3.23
CA LEU A 50 14.38 -2.33 3.48
C LEU A 50 15.82 -1.92 3.16
N ASN A 51 16.02 -0.83 2.42
CA ASN A 51 17.34 -0.31 2.05
C ASN A 51 18.03 0.49 3.17
N GLY A 52 17.43 0.55 4.38
CA GLY A 52 17.95 1.32 5.50
C GLY A 52 17.54 2.79 5.51
N ASP A 53 16.72 3.24 4.54
CA ASP A 53 16.19 4.60 4.54
C ASP A 53 15.26 4.82 5.75
N PRO A 54 15.03 6.09 6.15
CA PRO A 54 14.10 6.41 7.22
C PRO A 54 12.66 5.96 6.95
N LEU A 55 11.87 5.89 8.02
CA LEU A 55 10.41 5.74 7.97
C LEU A 55 9.80 6.74 6.96
N THR A 56 9.07 6.20 6.00
CA THR A 56 8.48 6.95 4.88
C THR A 56 6.97 6.99 5.02
N PHE A 57 6.42 8.19 4.98
CA PHE A 57 4.98 8.45 5.01
C PHE A 57 4.48 8.65 3.59
N ILE A 58 3.60 7.76 3.12
CA ILE A 58 3.10 7.76 1.76
C ILE A 58 1.58 7.99 1.78
N PRO A 59 1.12 9.19 1.36
CA PRO A 59 -0.31 9.43 1.18
C PRO A 59 -0.88 8.48 0.12
N TRP A 60 -2.04 7.90 0.41
CA TRP A 60 -2.73 6.94 -0.45
C TRP A 60 -2.88 7.43 -1.88
N LYS A 61 -3.30 8.69 -2.04
CA LYS A 61 -3.48 9.35 -3.34
C LYS A 61 -2.23 9.39 -4.22
N ARG A 62 -1.03 9.16 -3.68
CA ARG A 62 0.23 9.14 -4.44
C ARG A 62 0.65 7.74 -4.87
N ILE A 63 -0.04 6.71 -4.38
CA ILE A 63 0.25 5.31 -4.68
C ILE A 63 -0.44 4.96 -5.99
N SER A 64 0.33 4.53 -6.98
CA SER A 64 -0.19 3.96 -8.22
C SER A 64 -0.32 2.44 -8.16
N TYR A 65 0.49 1.79 -7.33
CA TYR A 65 0.47 0.34 -7.18
C TYR A 65 0.95 -0.10 -5.79
N LEU A 66 0.27 -1.09 -5.22
CA LEU A 66 0.62 -1.69 -3.93
C LEU A 66 0.31 -3.18 -3.93
N GLN A 67 1.23 -3.99 -3.41
CA GLN A 67 1.04 -5.42 -3.18
C GLN A 67 1.87 -5.92 -2.01
N ALA A 68 1.50 -7.06 -1.43
CA ALA A 68 2.36 -7.83 -0.54
C ALA A 68 3.64 -8.28 -1.28
N TRP A 69 4.77 -8.27 -0.58
CA TRP A 69 6.08 -8.65 -1.12
C TRP A 69 6.67 -9.83 -0.34
N ASN A 70 6.84 -10.96 -1.00
CA ASN A 70 7.31 -12.20 -0.36
C ASN A 70 8.79 -12.53 -0.67
N GLY A 71 9.58 -11.55 -1.12
CA GLY A 71 11.00 -11.72 -1.45
C GLY A 71 11.32 -12.60 -2.66
N LYS A 72 10.37 -13.43 -3.13
CA LYS A 72 10.52 -14.38 -4.25
C LYS A 72 9.92 -13.89 -5.56
N SER A 73 9.35 -12.69 -5.59
CA SER A 73 8.55 -12.21 -6.72
C SER A 73 9.44 -11.77 -7.91
N LYS A 74 9.84 -12.74 -8.75
CA LYS A 74 10.16 -12.50 -10.17
C LYS A 74 8.89 -12.24 -11.01
N GLN A 75 7.71 -12.25 -10.39
CA GLN A 75 6.45 -11.93 -11.03
C GLN A 75 6.37 -10.43 -11.28
N LYS A 76 6.32 -10.05 -12.56
CA LYS A 76 5.82 -8.74 -12.96
C LYS A 76 4.51 -8.52 -12.22
N PRO A 77 4.36 -7.43 -11.46
CA PRO A 77 3.13 -7.15 -10.75
C PRO A 77 1.96 -7.19 -11.74
N GLU A 78 1.00 -8.10 -11.53
CA GLU A 78 -0.29 -7.99 -12.19
C GLU A 78 -0.88 -6.67 -11.71
N LYS A 79 -0.86 -5.67 -12.59
CA LYS A 79 -1.48 -4.37 -12.35
C LYS A 79 -2.99 -4.57 -12.30
N LYS A 80 -3.53 -5.01 -11.17
CA LYS A 80 -4.92 -4.69 -10.85
C LYS A 80 -4.96 -3.19 -10.57
N PRO A 81 -5.66 -2.38 -11.38
CA PRO A 81 -5.61 -0.95 -11.23
C PRO A 81 -6.25 -0.59 -9.89
N LEU A 82 -5.46 -0.04 -8.96
CA LEU A 82 -5.97 0.66 -7.78
C LEU A 82 -6.99 1.77 -8.14
N ALA A 83 -6.98 2.21 -9.40
CA ALA A 83 -7.96 3.13 -9.98
C ALA A 83 -9.43 2.66 -9.83
N ASP A 84 -9.69 1.35 -9.82
CA ASP A 84 -11.06 0.84 -9.68
C ASP A 84 -11.58 0.92 -8.24
N TRP A 85 -10.69 0.87 -7.24
CA TRP A 85 -11.08 1.11 -5.84
C TRP A 85 -11.38 2.60 -5.60
N TYR A 86 -10.57 3.49 -6.19
CA TYR A 86 -10.76 4.94 -6.07
C TYR A 86 -12.13 5.39 -6.55
N LYS A 87 -12.65 4.84 -7.66
CA LYS A 87 -13.97 5.22 -8.19
C LYS A 87 -15.16 4.68 -7.39
N LYS A 88 -14.96 3.64 -6.59
CA LYS A 88 -16.05 2.93 -5.92
C LYS A 88 -16.25 3.40 -4.47
N TYR A 89 -15.22 3.95 -3.83
CA TYR A 89 -15.23 4.21 -2.39
C TYR A 89 -14.73 5.60 -1.97
N LEU A 90 -14.30 6.44 -2.91
CA LEU A 90 -13.99 7.87 -2.73
C LEU A 90 -14.77 8.70 -3.75
#